data_AF-A0A952S6F3-F1
#
_entry.id   AF-A0A952S6F3-F1
#
_cell.length_a   1.000
_cell.length_b   1.000
_cell.length_c   1.000
_cell.angle_alpha   90.00
_cell.angle_beta   90.00
_cell.angle_gamma   90.00
#
_symmetry.space_group_name_H-M   'P 1'
#
loop_
_entity.id
_entity.type
_entity.pdbx_description
1 polymer ?
#
loop_
_entity_poly.entity_id
_entity_poly.type
_entity_poly.pdbx_seq_one_letter_code
_entity_poly.pdbx_strand_id
1 'polypeptide(L)'
;MAETAQSTQLPPKLRPGQNGGIEPASLADLVEWFLNFDERTARMRHPMVEELFQWKQADDQANGIATYPFENAEARFAIGVFQALEENRSEPLLGLWLNDVTAALHDARNTKAEMSEAYKLDENPEDFALKKAEKLTTNAERRMYLTGCWLEALFTAEARVLGWVYQELYGKPFTPASPQ
;
A
#
# COMPACT_ATOMS: atom_id res chain seq x y z
N MET A 1 -15.63 40.26 0.25
CA MET A 1 -14.36 39.77 0.80
C MET A 1 -14.63 38.38 1.35
N ALA A 2 -14.17 37.35 0.66
CA ALA A 2 -14.37 35.96 1.05
C ALA A 2 -12.98 35.30 1.07
N GLU A 3 -12.29 35.44 2.20
CA GLU A 3 -11.10 34.64 2.50
C GLU A 3 -11.58 33.33 3.12
N THR A 4 -12.01 32.38 2.29
CA THR A 4 -11.89 30.97 2.64
C THR A 4 -10.42 30.62 2.53
N ALA A 5 -9.67 30.94 3.58
CA ALA A 5 -8.31 30.49 3.75
C ALA A 5 -8.31 28.95 3.71
N GLN A 6 -7.72 28.40 2.66
CA GLN A 6 -7.29 27.01 2.57
C GLN A 6 -6.41 26.71 3.78
N SER A 7 -7.00 26.19 4.87
CA SER A 7 -6.23 25.57 5.93
C SER A 7 -5.53 24.36 5.31
N THR A 8 -4.24 24.51 5.08
CA THR A 8 -3.32 23.49 4.59
C THR A 8 -3.46 22.28 5.51
N GLN A 9 -4.23 21.28 5.09
CA GLN A 9 -4.47 20.05 5.86
C GLN A 9 -3.15 19.31 5.97
N LEU A 10 -2.42 19.50 7.05
CA LEU A 10 -1.27 18.67 7.38
C LEU A 10 -1.77 17.36 8.00
N PRO A 11 -1.04 16.24 7.83
CA PRO A 11 -1.36 15.00 8.53
C PRO A 11 -1.38 15.22 10.05
N PRO A 12 -2.33 14.61 10.78
CA PRO A 12 -2.38 14.72 12.23
C PRO A 12 -1.12 14.10 12.85
N LYS A 13 -0.67 14.66 13.99
CA LYS A 13 0.52 14.16 14.68
C LYS A 13 0.23 12.88 15.45
N LEU A 14 1.19 11.96 15.45
CA LEU A 14 1.16 10.81 16.34
C LEU A 14 1.33 11.23 17.79
N ARG A 15 0.56 10.59 18.67
CA ARG A 15 0.63 10.81 20.11
C ARG A 15 1.33 9.63 20.78
N PRO A 16 2.19 9.88 21.78
CA PRO A 16 2.81 8.80 22.54
C PRO A 16 1.74 8.08 23.36
N GLY A 17 1.74 6.75 23.27
CA GLY A 17 0.94 5.87 24.10
C GLY A 17 1.56 5.64 25.48
N GLN A 18 0.78 5.08 26.40
CA GLN A 18 1.17 4.88 27.80
C GLN A 18 2.40 3.96 28.00
N ASN A 19 2.69 3.10 27.03
CA ASN A 19 3.79 2.13 27.09
C ASN A 19 5.02 2.54 26.25
N GLY A 20 5.13 3.81 25.86
CA GLY A 20 6.23 4.29 25.01
C GLY A 20 6.09 3.94 23.52
N GLY A 21 4.95 3.34 23.11
CA GLY A 21 4.58 3.15 21.70
C GLY A 21 3.74 4.30 21.15
N ILE A 22 3.15 4.11 19.97
CA ILE A 22 2.18 5.06 19.39
C ILE A 22 0.80 4.80 19.99
N GLU A 23 0.05 5.86 20.31
CA GLU A 23 -1.35 5.73 20.71
C GLU A 23 -2.21 5.26 19.51
N PRO A 24 -2.93 4.12 19.60
CA PRO A 24 -3.67 3.55 18.46
C PRO A 24 -4.67 4.51 17.82
N ALA A 25 -5.36 5.33 18.61
CA ALA A 25 -6.31 6.33 18.10
C ALA A 25 -5.61 7.39 17.23
N SER A 26 -4.42 7.85 17.62
CA SER A 26 -3.66 8.82 16.83
C SER A 26 -3.15 8.23 15.51
N LEU A 27 -2.82 6.94 15.49
CA LEU A 27 -2.46 6.23 14.27
C LEU A 27 -3.68 6.03 13.35
N ALA A 28 -4.85 5.73 13.92
CA ALA A 28 -6.08 5.62 13.16
C ALA A 28 -6.43 6.97 12.49
N ASP A 29 -6.34 8.08 13.24
CA ASP A 29 -6.55 9.44 12.71
C ASP A 29 -5.59 9.75 11.55
N LEU A 30 -4.32 9.33 11.67
CA LEU A 30 -3.31 9.50 10.61
C LEU A 30 -3.65 8.67 9.38
N VAL A 31 -3.96 7.39 9.53
CA VAL A 31 -4.34 6.50 8.43
C VAL A 31 -5.58 7.04 7.70
N GLU A 32 -6.60 7.46 8.44
CA GLU A 32 -7.81 8.07 7.89
C GLU A 32 -7.50 9.35 7.12
N TRP A 33 -6.59 10.18 7.63
CA TRP A 33 -6.15 11.38 6.92
C TRP A 33 -5.52 10.99 5.57
N PHE A 34 -4.62 10.01 5.53
CA PHE A 34 -3.99 9.57 4.28
C PHE A 34 -5.01 8.99 3.29
N LEU A 35 -5.99 8.22 3.77
CA LEU A 35 -7.06 7.67 2.93
C LEU A 35 -7.97 8.75 2.33
N ASN A 36 -8.08 9.92 2.98
CA ASN A 36 -8.90 11.03 2.48
C ASN A 36 -8.15 12.05 1.64
N PHE A 37 -6.86 12.27 1.92
CA PHE A 37 -6.12 13.43 1.40
C PHE A 37 -4.86 13.07 0.60
N ASP A 38 -4.29 11.87 0.75
CA ASP A 38 -3.18 11.42 -0.09
C ASP A 38 -3.72 10.58 -1.25
N GLU A 39 -3.65 11.10 -2.48
CA GLU A 39 -4.21 10.45 -3.67
C GLU A 39 -3.69 9.02 -3.89
N ARG A 40 -2.47 8.71 -3.47
CA ARG A 40 -1.88 7.38 -3.65
C ARG A 40 -2.43 6.38 -2.65
N THR A 41 -2.67 6.82 -1.42
CA THR A 41 -3.25 6.01 -0.34
C THR A 41 -4.76 5.88 -0.49
N ALA A 42 -5.45 6.95 -0.91
CA ALA A 42 -6.88 6.95 -1.22
C ALA A 42 -7.30 5.90 -2.26
N ARG A 43 -6.37 5.42 -3.10
CA ARG A 43 -6.62 4.31 -4.02
C ARG A 43 -7.04 3.03 -3.31
N MET A 44 -6.69 2.82 -2.05
CA MET A 44 -7.15 1.66 -1.28
C MET A 44 -8.67 1.63 -1.09
N ARG A 45 -9.35 2.78 -1.23
CA ARG A 45 -10.82 2.91 -1.25
C ARG A 45 -11.43 2.75 -2.65
N HIS A 46 -10.60 2.62 -3.67
CA HIS A 46 -11.09 2.59 -5.05
C HIS A 46 -11.71 1.22 -5.37
N PRO A 47 -12.90 1.17 -6.02
CA PRO A 47 -13.57 -0.10 -6.34
C PRO A 47 -12.69 -1.11 -7.08
N MET A 48 -11.81 -0.65 -7.98
CA MET A 48 -10.92 -1.55 -8.71
C MET A 48 -9.73 -2.10 -7.90
N VAL A 49 -9.35 -1.43 -6.81
CA VAL A 49 -8.40 -2.00 -5.85
C VAL A 49 -9.11 -3.02 -4.97
N GLU A 50 -10.38 -2.78 -4.64
CA GLU A 50 -11.22 -3.75 -3.95
C GLU A 50 -11.41 -5.03 -4.78
N GLU A 51 -11.73 -4.91 -6.08
CA GLU A 51 -11.82 -6.06 -6.98
C GLU A 51 -10.51 -6.86 -7.06
N LEU A 52 -9.35 -6.18 -7.08
CA LEU A 52 -8.04 -6.84 -7.03
C LEU A 52 -7.82 -7.59 -5.71
N PHE A 53 -8.21 -6.99 -4.58
CA PHE A 53 -8.13 -7.64 -3.28
C PHE A 53 -9.00 -8.89 -3.21
N GLN A 54 -10.25 -8.81 -3.67
CA GLN A 54 -11.18 -9.95 -3.71
C GLN A 54 -10.66 -11.06 -4.64
N TRP A 55 -10.11 -10.69 -5.80
CA TRP A 55 -9.43 -11.63 -6.69
C TRP A 55 -8.26 -12.33 -5.97
N LYS A 56 -7.41 -11.57 -5.26
CA LYS A 56 -6.24 -12.11 -4.56
C LYS A 56 -6.65 -13.10 -3.46
N GLN A 57 -7.69 -12.77 -2.70
CA GLN A 57 -8.27 -13.67 -1.68
C GLN A 57 -8.76 -14.98 -2.30
N ALA A 58 -9.47 -14.91 -3.43
CA ALA A 58 -9.95 -16.09 -4.14
C ALA A 58 -8.80 -16.93 -4.72
N ASP A 59 -7.76 -16.30 -5.27
CA ASP A 59 -6.55 -16.99 -5.75
C ASP A 59 -5.83 -17.70 -4.60
N ASP A 60 -5.61 -17.03 -3.46
CA ASP A 60 -4.96 -17.62 -2.30
C ASP A 60 -5.73 -18.83 -1.77
N GLN A 61 -7.05 -18.69 -1.61
CA GLN A 61 -7.91 -19.80 -1.20
C GLN A 61 -7.83 -20.99 -2.16
N ALA A 62 -7.88 -20.75 -3.48
CA ALA A 62 -7.80 -21.79 -4.49
C ALA A 62 -6.46 -22.52 -4.50
N ASN A 63 -5.39 -21.88 -4.00
CA ASN A 63 -4.04 -22.44 -3.94
C ASN A 63 -3.67 -22.94 -2.53
N GLY A 64 -4.63 -23.03 -1.61
CA GLY A 64 -4.41 -23.53 -0.25
C GLY A 64 -3.61 -22.58 0.64
N ILE A 65 -3.51 -21.31 0.26
CA ILE A 65 -2.92 -20.25 1.07
C ILE A 65 -4.01 -19.71 1.99
N ALA A 66 -3.69 -19.56 3.27
CA ALA A 66 -4.63 -19.02 4.25
C ALA A 66 -5.03 -17.59 3.85
N THR A 67 -6.33 -17.36 3.70
CA THR A 67 -6.89 -16.04 3.47
C THR A 67 -6.87 -15.22 4.75
N TYR A 68 -6.56 -13.94 4.63
CA TYR A 68 -6.62 -13.04 5.77
C TYR A 68 -8.06 -12.60 6.01
N PRO A 69 -8.55 -12.54 7.26
CA PRO A 69 -9.93 -12.19 7.59
C PRO A 69 -10.18 -10.68 7.52
N PHE A 70 -9.83 -10.04 6.40
CA PHE A 70 -10.09 -8.63 6.16
C PHE A 70 -11.33 -8.47 5.28
N GLU A 71 -12.20 -7.54 5.65
CA GLU A 71 -13.47 -7.31 4.95
C GLU A 71 -13.28 -6.66 3.56
N ASN A 72 -12.22 -5.86 3.40
CA ASN A 72 -11.92 -5.11 2.18
C ASN A 72 -10.42 -4.72 2.10
N ALA A 73 -10.02 -4.15 0.97
CA ALA A 73 -8.66 -3.72 0.69
C ALA A 73 -8.17 -2.62 1.66
N GLU A 74 -9.05 -1.69 2.02
CA GLU A 74 -8.77 -0.63 2.99
C GLU A 74 -8.40 -1.22 4.36
N ALA A 75 -9.19 -2.17 4.87
CA ALA A 75 -8.96 -2.83 6.15
C ALA A 75 -7.64 -3.61 6.15
N ARG A 76 -7.33 -4.33 5.05
CA ARG A 76 -6.04 -5.01 4.88
C ARG A 76 -4.88 -4.02 4.96
N PHE A 77 -4.99 -2.87 4.30
CA PHE A 77 -3.97 -1.84 4.32
C PHE A 77 -3.83 -1.22 5.72
N ALA A 78 -4.93 -0.75 6.31
CA ALA A 78 -4.94 -0.08 7.60
C ALA A 78 -4.33 -0.99 8.67
N ILE A 79 -4.81 -2.24 8.79
CA ILE A 79 -4.29 -3.18 9.77
C ILE A 79 -2.81 -3.53 9.50
N GLY A 80 -2.41 -3.62 8.22
CA GLY A 80 -1.00 -3.81 7.85
C GLY A 80 -0.08 -2.70 8.39
N VAL A 81 -0.52 -1.44 8.35
CA VAL A 81 0.22 -0.31 8.94
C VAL A 81 0.35 -0.46 10.46
N PHE A 82 -0.72 -0.85 11.16
CA PHE A 82 -0.68 -1.07 12.61
C PHE A 82 0.27 -2.21 12.96
N GLN A 83 0.17 -3.35 12.27
CA GLN A 83 1.03 -4.52 12.50
C GLN A 83 2.50 -4.19 12.24
N ALA A 84 2.80 -3.49 11.15
CA ALA A 84 4.16 -3.08 10.83
C ALA A 84 4.79 -2.24 11.96
N LEU A 85 4.04 -1.30 12.54
CA LEU A 85 4.55 -0.46 13.62
C LEU A 85 4.62 -1.21 14.97
N GLU A 86 3.73 -2.16 15.20
CA GLU A 86 3.74 -3.00 16.39
C GLU A 86 4.93 -3.97 16.38
N GLU A 87 5.30 -4.51 15.23
CA GLU A 87 6.39 -5.48 15.07
C GLU A 87 7.76 -4.79 14.96
N ASN A 88 7.81 -3.56 14.46
CA ASN A 88 9.04 -2.83 14.17
C ASN A 88 9.23 -1.60 15.09
N ARG A 89 9.35 -1.85 16.40
CA ARG A 89 9.33 -0.82 17.46
C ARG A 89 10.62 0.02 17.61
N SER A 90 11.54 -0.04 16.66
CA SER A 90 12.79 0.74 16.70
C SER A 90 13.19 1.23 15.32
N GLU A 91 14.03 2.27 15.27
CA GLU A 91 14.46 2.88 14.02
C GLU A 91 15.10 1.86 13.04
N PRO A 92 16.01 0.97 13.49
CA PRO A 92 16.60 -0.02 12.59
C PRO A 92 15.57 -1.03 12.06
N LEU A 93 14.64 -1.49 12.91
CA LEU A 93 13.63 -2.47 12.50
C LEU A 93 12.64 -1.86 11.51
N LEU A 94 12.14 -0.66 11.79
CA LEU A 94 11.22 0.01 10.86
C LEU A 94 11.93 0.38 9.55
N GLY A 95 13.22 0.73 9.63
CA GLY A 95 14.05 0.94 8.45
C GLY A 95 14.22 -0.33 7.60
N LEU A 96 14.44 -1.50 8.22
CA LEU A 96 14.49 -2.79 7.52
C LEU A 96 13.16 -3.10 6.84
N TRP A 97 12.05 -2.99 7.57
CA TRP A 97 10.71 -3.20 7.01
C TRP A 97 10.41 -2.27 5.83
N LEU A 98 10.77 -0.99 5.93
CA LEU A 98 10.62 -0.04 4.82
C LEU A 98 11.49 -0.37 3.61
N ASN A 99 12.69 -0.92 3.81
CA ASN A 99 13.50 -1.44 2.71
C ASN A 99 12.78 -2.60 2.01
N ASP A 100 12.23 -3.56 2.77
CA ASP A 100 11.52 -4.71 2.21
C ASP A 100 10.27 -4.28 1.44
N VAL A 101 9.46 -3.37 2.01
CA VAL A 101 8.26 -2.82 1.35
C VAL A 101 8.62 -2.09 0.06
N THR A 102 9.68 -1.27 0.07
CA THR A 102 10.09 -0.50 -1.11
C THR A 102 10.74 -1.37 -2.19
N ALA A 103 11.49 -2.41 -1.81
CA ALA A 103 12.01 -3.41 -2.73
C ALA A 103 10.88 -4.20 -3.41
N ALA A 104 9.93 -4.73 -2.62
CA ALA A 104 8.79 -5.45 -3.15
C ALA A 104 7.90 -4.58 -4.05
N LEU A 105 7.75 -3.29 -3.72
CA LEU A 105 7.07 -2.31 -4.58
C LEU A 105 7.81 -2.10 -5.90
N HIS A 106 9.14 -2.02 -5.87
CA HIS A 106 9.96 -1.88 -7.07
C HIS A 106 9.80 -3.10 -7.98
N ASP A 107 9.93 -4.31 -7.42
CA ASP A 107 9.79 -5.56 -8.16
C ASP A 107 8.39 -5.70 -8.77
N ALA A 108 7.34 -5.42 -7.99
CA ALA A 108 5.96 -5.45 -8.48
C ALA A 108 5.74 -4.50 -9.66
N ARG A 109 6.32 -3.29 -9.61
CA ARG A 109 6.24 -2.31 -10.70
C ARG A 109 6.99 -2.78 -11.94
N ASN A 110 8.18 -3.33 -11.78
CA ASN A 110 8.98 -3.83 -12.90
C ASN A 110 8.26 -4.99 -13.59
N THR A 111 7.82 -6.00 -12.83
CA THR A 111 7.04 -7.12 -13.36
C THR A 111 5.78 -6.64 -14.08
N LYS A 112 5.01 -5.72 -13.48
CA LYS A 112 3.81 -5.17 -14.13
C LYS A 112 4.16 -4.47 -15.44
N ALA A 113 5.21 -3.64 -15.45
CA ALA A 113 5.63 -2.89 -16.63
C ALA A 113 6.08 -3.81 -17.77
N GLU A 114 6.92 -4.81 -17.47
CA GLU A 114 7.39 -5.81 -18.43
C GLU A 114 6.22 -6.59 -19.06
N MET A 115 5.25 -7.00 -18.25
CA MET A 115 4.05 -7.69 -18.74
C MET A 115 3.14 -6.75 -19.55
N SER A 116 2.95 -5.52 -19.08
CA SER A 116 2.18 -4.51 -19.79
C SER A 116 2.74 -4.24 -21.18
N GLU A 117 4.05 -4.15 -21.31
CA GLU A 117 4.74 -3.97 -22.59
C GLU A 117 4.64 -5.22 -23.47
N ALA A 118 4.98 -6.40 -22.94
CA ALA A 118 5.01 -7.65 -23.70
C ALA A 118 3.64 -8.03 -24.29
N TYR A 119 2.55 -7.77 -23.56
CA TYR A 119 1.18 -8.13 -23.97
C TYR A 119 0.33 -6.93 -24.38
N LYS A 120 0.91 -5.73 -24.47
CA LYS A 120 0.22 -4.48 -24.83
C LYS A 120 -1.04 -4.24 -23.99
N LEU A 121 -0.90 -4.44 -22.68
CA LEU A 121 -2.02 -4.38 -21.76
C LEU A 121 -2.57 -2.96 -21.62
N ASP A 122 -1.75 -1.94 -21.88
CA ASP A 122 -2.12 -0.52 -21.73
C ASP A 122 -2.64 0.16 -23.02
N GLU A 123 -2.97 -0.60 -24.07
CA GLU A 123 -3.57 -0.05 -25.31
C GLU A 123 -4.90 0.67 -25.05
N ASN A 124 -5.68 0.21 -24.07
CA ASN A 124 -6.94 0.82 -23.65
C ASN A 124 -6.75 1.42 -22.25
N PRO A 125 -6.69 2.76 -22.11
CA PRO A 125 -6.49 3.42 -20.82
C PRO A 125 -7.65 3.19 -19.82
N GLU A 126 -8.84 2.89 -20.33
CA GLU A 126 -10.04 2.63 -19.52
C GLU A 126 -10.06 1.22 -18.92
N ASP A 127 -9.24 0.29 -19.43
CA ASP A 127 -9.17 -1.06 -18.90
C ASP A 127 -8.38 -1.06 -17.57
N PHE A 128 -8.94 -1.71 -16.56
CA PHE A 128 -8.28 -1.91 -15.27
C PHE A 128 -7.66 -3.31 -15.18
N ALA A 129 -6.95 -3.59 -14.10
CA ALA A 129 -6.07 -4.76 -13.98
C ALA A 129 -6.75 -6.10 -14.35
N LEU A 130 -7.94 -6.39 -13.82
CA LEU A 130 -8.67 -7.63 -14.15
C LEU A 130 -9.03 -7.71 -15.63
N LYS A 131 -9.49 -6.61 -16.22
CA LYS A 131 -9.83 -6.54 -17.65
C LYS A 131 -8.60 -6.72 -18.53
N LYS A 132 -7.49 -6.06 -18.16
CA LYS A 132 -6.19 -6.21 -18.83
C LYS A 132 -5.68 -7.66 -18.78
N ALA A 133 -5.85 -8.33 -17.65
CA ALA A 133 -5.43 -9.72 -17.48
C ALA A 133 -6.17 -10.71 -18.40
N GLU A 134 -7.34 -10.36 -18.96
CA GLU A 134 -8.03 -11.20 -19.95
C GLU A 134 -7.20 -11.41 -21.22
N LYS A 135 -6.32 -10.46 -21.58
CA LYS A 135 -5.41 -10.57 -22.73
C LYS A 135 -4.29 -11.59 -22.49
N LEU A 136 -4.03 -11.98 -21.25
CA LEU A 136 -3.00 -12.95 -20.89
C LEU A 136 -3.51 -14.38 -21.13
N THR A 137 -2.66 -15.22 -21.73
CA THR A 137 -3.08 -16.52 -22.27
C THR A 137 -2.96 -17.66 -21.28
N THR A 138 -2.07 -17.54 -20.29
CA THR A 138 -1.88 -18.56 -19.25
C THR A 138 -2.34 -18.07 -17.88
N ASN A 139 -2.74 -19.01 -17.02
CA ASN A 139 -3.07 -18.70 -15.64
C ASN A 139 -1.86 -18.16 -14.85
N ALA A 140 -0.66 -18.69 -15.11
CA ALA A 140 0.58 -18.24 -14.48
C ALA A 140 0.86 -16.75 -14.77
N GLU A 141 0.75 -16.33 -16.03
CA GLU A 141 0.88 -14.92 -16.42
C GLU A 141 -0.18 -14.06 -15.72
N ARG A 142 -1.46 -14.48 -15.74
CA ARG A 142 -2.53 -13.74 -15.07
C ARG A 142 -2.25 -13.51 -13.60
N ARG A 143 -1.83 -14.56 -12.89
CA ARG A 143 -1.49 -14.48 -11.47
C ARG A 143 -0.31 -13.57 -11.22
N MET A 144 0.75 -13.66 -12.03
CA MET A 144 1.93 -12.81 -11.91
C MET A 144 1.57 -11.33 -12.08
N TYR A 145 0.84 -11.00 -13.14
CA TYR A 145 0.40 -9.63 -13.42
C TYR A 145 -0.50 -9.06 -12.32
N LEU A 146 -1.57 -9.79 -11.97
CA LEU A 146 -2.56 -9.32 -11.00
C LEU A 146 -1.97 -9.24 -9.59
N THR A 147 -1.06 -10.14 -9.22
CA THR A 147 -0.29 -10.03 -7.98
C THR A 147 0.56 -8.77 -7.99
N GLY A 148 1.27 -8.47 -9.09
CA GLY A 148 2.02 -7.23 -9.25
C GLY A 148 1.13 -5.98 -9.09
N CYS A 149 -0.04 -5.95 -9.72
CA CYS A 149 -1.01 -4.86 -9.56
C CYS A 149 -1.47 -4.67 -8.11
N TRP A 150 -1.79 -5.76 -7.42
CA TRP A 150 -2.19 -5.73 -6.02
C TRP A 150 -1.07 -5.22 -5.10
N LEU A 151 0.13 -5.79 -5.23
CA LEU A 151 1.29 -5.40 -4.42
C LEU A 151 1.71 -3.95 -4.68
N GLU A 152 1.64 -3.49 -5.92
CA GLU A 152 1.92 -2.09 -6.23
C GLU A 152 0.95 -1.14 -5.52
N ALA A 153 -0.35 -1.45 -5.53
CA ALA A 153 -1.35 -0.64 -4.83
C ALA A 153 -1.11 -0.64 -3.31
N LEU A 154 -1.00 -1.83 -2.72
CA LEU A 154 -0.82 -2.01 -1.28
C LEU A 154 0.47 -1.37 -0.78
N PHE A 155 1.62 -1.72 -1.37
CA PHE A 155 2.92 -1.23 -0.89
C PHE A 155 3.16 0.24 -1.23
N THR A 156 2.49 0.80 -2.25
CA THR A 156 2.49 2.25 -2.43
C THR A 156 1.84 2.95 -1.24
N ALA A 157 0.68 2.46 -0.77
CA ALA A 157 -0.03 3.02 0.37
C ALA A 157 0.76 2.80 1.68
N GLU A 158 1.25 1.59 1.94
CA GLU A 158 2.05 1.29 3.13
C GLU A 158 3.34 2.13 3.18
N ALA A 159 4.10 2.23 2.09
CA ALA A 159 5.32 3.05 2.04
C ALA A 159 5.03 4.55 2.26
N ARG A 160 3.87 5.05 1.81
CA ARG A 160 3.45 6.45 2.04
C ARG A 160 3.26 6.73 3.52
N VAL A 161 2.44 5.92 4.19
CA VAL A 161 2.12 6.14 5.61
C VAL A 161 3.32 5.83 6.48
N LEU A 162 3.96 4.66 6.31
CA LEU A 162 5.09 4.25 7.14
C LEU A 162 6.31 5.15 6.95
N GLY A 163 6.55 5.66 5.74
CA GLY A 163 7.60 6.64 5.49
C GLY A 163 7.35 7.97 6.20
N TRP A 164 6.09 8.40 6.27
CA TRP A 164 5.71 9.58 7.06
C TRP A 164 5.90 9.31 8.56
N VAL A 165 5.43 8.16 9.07
CA VAL A 165 5.57 7.79 10.48
C VAL A 165 7.04 7.73 10.89
N TYR A 166 7.89 7.14 10.06
CA TYR A 166 9.33 7.13 10.25
C TYR A 166 9.89 8.56 10.40
N GLN A 167 9.47 9.47 9.53
CA GLN A 167 9.91 10.87 9.59
C GLN A 167 9.45 11.57 10.87
N GLU A 168 8.22 11.35 11.33
CA GLU A 168 7.74 11.97 12.56
C GLU A 168 8.45 11.42 13.80
N LEU A 169 8.65 10.09 13.87
CA LEU A 169 9.28 9.46 15.03
C LEU A 169 10.77 9.80 15.16
N TYR A 170 11.49 9.88 14.04
CA TYR A 170 12.96 9.98 14.05
C TYR A 170 13.50 11.32 13.51
N GLY A 171 12.61 12.24 13.15
CA GLY A 171 12.96 13.60 12.73
C GLY A 171 13.70 13.69 11.39
N LYS A 172 13.75 12.60 10.61
CA LYS A 172 14.40 12.54 9.30
C LYS A 172 13.62 11.66 8.32
N PRO A 173 13.55 12.01 7.03
CA PRO A 173 12.91 11.15 6.05
C PRO A 173 13.62 9.80 5.96
N PHE A 174 12.85 8.75 5.68
CA PHE A 174 13.43 7.45 5.34
C PHE A 174 14.18 7.55 4.00
N THR A 175 15.40 7.01 3.98
CA THR A 175 16.19 6.84 2.77
C THR A 175 16.42 5.34 2.57
N PRO A 176 15.92 4.75 1.48
CA PRO A 176 16.19 3.35 1.17
C PRO A 176 17.68 3.08 1.15
N ALA A 177 18.10 1.93 1.66
CA ALA A 177 19.47 1.49 1.47
C ALA A 177 19.74 1.34 -0.04
N SER A 178 20.86 1.90 -0.53
CA SER A 178 21.26 1.65 -1.91
C SER A 178 21.35 0.15 -2.16
N PRO A 179 20.80 -0.39 -3.26
CA PRO A 179 21.02 -1.78 -3.61
C PRO A 179 22.54 -2.00 -3.73
N GLN A 180 23.07 -2.94 -2.94
CA GLN A 180 24.45 -3.40 -3.08
C GLN A 180 24.57 -4.35 -4.27
#